data_AF-A0A1Y4FM91-F1
#
_entry.id   AF-A0A1Y4FM91-F1
#
_cell.length_a   1.000
_cell.length_b   1.000
_cell.length_c   1.000
_cell.angle_alpha   90.00
_cell.angle_beta   90.00
_cell.angle_gamma   90.00
#
_symmetry.space_group_name_H-M   'P 1'
#
loop_
_entity.id
_entity.type
_entity.pdbx_description
1 polymer ?
#
loop_
_entity_poly.entity_id
_entity_poly.type
_entity_poly.pdbx_seq_one_letter_code
_entity_poly.pdbx_strand_id
1 'polypeptide(L)'
;MSRRWNRKDILTIPNAMSLFRLLLIPVIIWLYCRQENYLWAAIITALSAATDIADGKIARKFHMVSDFGKVLDPVADKMTQMALLLCLLSRYSFLWLMIVLFVIKEGLMAFWGYLSLRFTNAVNGARWYGKLSTVILYATILLLFLFPQLPETTVVVMAVICAVTMLLSLILYGRFYSQILSKEMLRDKWEKLTVWLWRVLLAAIWTVVILLILSRKDEFTIAEILAYTPSNPILAAIMILLLFALKSVSIVLYSGILYAVNGILFALPIAILLNVMGTVIMVTIPYLIGRKTGSAATERIIKKYPKANQLKEFRQENDFFLVFCVRLLGLLPCDIVSLYMGAIRVDYGKYLLGCIMGMLPPSVTFPIMGMSITDVHSPMFITAFCAELFFMASSFFLYRIYRRKKLLGRI
;
A
#
# COMPACT_ATOMS: atom_id res chain seq x y z
N MET A 1 24.32 -14.34 22.53
CA MET A 1 25.18 -13.76 23.58
C MET A 1 24.32 -12.85 24.45
N SER A 2 23.95 -13.28 25.66
CA SER A 2 23.30 -12.42 26.65
C SER A 2 24.38 -11.55 27.32
N ARG A 3 24.68 -10.39 26.73
CA ARG A 3 25.53 -9.37 27.36
C ARG A 3 24.80 -8.84 28.59
N ARG A 4 25.22 -9.23 29.80
CA ARG A 4 24.77 -8.60 31.06
C ARG A 4 25.37 -7.19 31.13
N TRP A 5 24.54 -6.15 31.08
CA TRP A 5 24.97 -4.76 31.21
C TRP A 5 25.45 -4.47 32.63
N ASN A 6 26.58 -3.77 32.78
CA ASN A 6 27.19 -3.52 34.08
C ASN A 6 26.57 -2.26 34.72
N ARG A 7 26.56 -2.13 36.06
CA ARG A 7 25.94 -0.95 36.73
C ARG A 7 26.54 0.40 36.28
N LYS A 8 27.82 0.42 35.91
CA LYS A 8 28.52 1.60 35.38
C LYS A 8 28.08 1.98 33.96
N ASP A 9 27.60 1.02 33.17
CA ASP A 9 27.05 1.27 31.83
C ASP A 9 25.63 1.85 31.91
N ILE A 10 24.93 1.61 33.02
CA ILE A 10 23.55 2.06 33.26
C ILE A 10 23.55 3.49 33.83
N LEU A 11 24.39 3.76 34.83
CA LEU A 11 24.46 5.03 35.58
C LEU A 11 25.38 6.06 34.90
N THR A 12 25.04 6.47 33.69
CA THR A 12 25.71 7.60 33.02
C THR A 12 24.77 8.82 32.98
N ILE A 13 25.34 10.03 32.95
CA ILE A 13 24.56 11.28 32.85
C ILE A 13 23.63 11.26 31.61
N PRO A 14 24.09 10.86 30.40
CA PRO A 14 23.22 10.74 29.24
C PRO A 14 22.04 9.78 29.44
N ASN A 15 22.28 8.59 30.01
CA ASN A 15 21.22 7.62 30.25
C ASN A 15 20.18 8.12 31.27
N ALA A 16 20.63 8.87 32.28
CA ALA A 16 19.73 9.50 33.24
C ALA A 16 18.83 10.56 32.57
N MET A 17 19.34 11.30 31.58
CA MET A 17 18.56 12.25 30.78
C MET A 17 17.52 11.55 29.89
N SER A 18 17.87 10.41 29.28
CA SER A 18 16.93 9.58 28.52
C SER A 18 15.84 8.98 29.41
N LEU A 19 16.17 8.53 30.62
CA LEU A 19 15.19 8.07 31.61
C LEU A 19 14.30 9.21 32.10
N PHE A 20 14.87 10.39 32.37
CA PHE A 20 14.13 11.59 32.73
C PHE A 20 13.09 11.93 31.65
N ARG A 21 13.44 11.82 30.37
CA ARG A 21 12.50 12.02 29.26
C ARG A 21 11.31 11.07 29.31
N LEU A 22 11.56 9.79 29.55
CA LEU A 22 10.50 8.79 29.70
C LEU A 22 9.58 9.12 30.87
N LEU A 23 10.13 9.62 31.98
CA LEU A 23 9.35 10.07 33.15
C LEU A 23 8.51 11.32 32.88
N LEU A 24 8.91 12.16 31.91
CA LEU A 24 8.10 13.32 31.51
C LEU A 24 6.87 12.94 30.69
N ILE A 25 6.84 11.76 30.04
CA ILE A 25 5.73 11.36 29.17
C ILE A 25 4.37 11.40 29.89
N PRO A 26 4.18 10.74 31.06
CA PRO A 26 2.90 10.81 31.78
C PRO A 26 2.51 12.24 32.19
N VAL A 27 3.50 13.07 32.55
CA VAL A 27 3.27 14.48 32.93
C VAL A 27 2.76 15.27 31.74
N ILE A 28 3.36 15.11 30.56
CA ILE A 28 2.92 15.78 29.33
C ILE A 28 1.51 15.33 28.94
N ILE A 29 1.22 14.02 29.00
CA ILE A 29 -0.12 13.47 28.71
C ILE A 29 -1.16 14.04 29.68
N TRP A 30 -0.85 14.07 30.98
CA TRP A 30 -1.76 14.62 31.99
C TRP A 30 -2.01 16.12 31.79
N LEU A 31 -0.96 16.90 31.54
CA LEU A 31 -1.10 18.35 31.28
C LEU A 31 -1.91 18.63 30.02
N TYR A 32 -1.66 17.90 28.93
CA TYR A 32 -2.32 18.13 27.65
C TYR A 32 -3.76 17.61 27.64
N CYS A 33 -3.97 16.34 28.02
CA CYS A 33 -5.25 15.66 27.85
C CYS A 33 -6.20 15.82 29.04
N ARG A 34 -5.70 16.05 30.26
CA ARG A 34 -6.54 16.13 31.47
C ARG A 34 -6.68 17.55 32.00
N GLN A 35 -5.60 18.29 32.10
CA GLN A 35 -5.60 19.68 32.59
C GLN A 35 -5.85 20.71 31.49
N GLU A 36 -5.76 20.29 30.22
CA GLU A 36 -5.89 21.18 29.06
C GLU A 36 -4.92 22.38 29.11
N ASN A 37 -3.78 22.21 29.80
CA ASN A 37 -2.81 23.26 30.02
C ASN A 37 -1.71 23.19 28.95
N TYR A 38 -2.07 23.63 27.75
CA TYR A 38 -1.25 23.46 26.55
C TYR A 38 0.09 24.20 26.61
N LEU A 39 0.14 25.35 27.28
CA LEU A 39 1.37 26.11 27.47
C LEU A 39 2.39 25.31 28.30
N TRP A 40 1.98 24.77 29.44
CA TRP A 40 2.87 23.96 30.28
C TRP A 40 3.23 22.63 29.60
N ALA A 41 2.30 22.01 28.88
CA ALA A 41 2.60 20.83 28.05
C ALA A 41 3.66 21.16 26.98
N ALA A 42 3.59 22.33 26.33
CA ALA A 42 4.58 22.79 25.36
C ALA A 42 5.94 23.04 26.01
N ILE A 43 5.98 23.72 27.15
CA ILE A 43 7.23 24.03 27.88
C ILE A 43 7.94 22.73 28.30
N ILE A 44 7.21 21.77 28.87
CA ILE A 44 7.79 20.49 29.28
C ILE A 44 8.23 19.66 28.06
N THR A 45 7.47 19.73 26.96
CA THR A 45 7.88 19.08 25.69
C THR A 45 9.15 19.72 25.11
N ALA A 46 9.28 21.05 25.18
CA ALA A 46 10.48 21.76 24.74
C ALA A 46 11.68 21.42 25.63
N LEU A 47 11.49 21.32 26.95
CA LEU A 47 12.50 20.86 27.89
C LEU A 47 12.95 19.43 27.55
N SER A 48 12.00 18.52 27.30
CA SER A 48 12.25 17.15 26.85
C SER A 48 13.11 17.11 25.58
N ALA A 49 12.75 17.88 24.54
CA ALA A 49 13.54 17.97 23.30
C ALA A 49 14.94 18.60 23.52
N ALA A 50 15.07 19.59 24.42
CA ALA A 50 16.35 20.18 24.75
C ALA A 50 17.28 19.17 25.45
N THR A 51 16.74 18.30 26.31
CA THR A 51 17.53 17.24 26.97
C THR A 51 18.10 16.23 25.98
N ASP A 52 17.40 15.90 24.89
CA ASP A 52 17.90 15.02 23.80
C ASP A 52 19.09 15.62 23.04
N ILE A 53 19.06 16.93 22.82
CA ILE A 53 20.20 17.59 22.16
C ILE A 53 21.41 17.63 23.11
N ALA A 54 21.15 17.84 24.40
CA ALA A 54 22.17 17.96 25.42
C ALA A 54 22.83 16.61 25.76
N ASP A 55 22.08 15.53 25.93
CA ASP A 55 22.62 14.21 26.25
C ASP A 55 23.61 13.72 25.18
N GLY A 56 23.31 13.91 23.90
CA GLY A 56 24.15 13.51 22.78
C GLY A 56 25.42 14.36 22.68
N LYS A 57 25.36 15.65 23.07
CA LYS A 57 26.55 16.52 23.16
C LYS A 57 27.43 16.13 24.34
N ILE A 58 26.84 15.88 25.51
CA ILE A 58 27.55 15.49 26.74
C ILE A 58 28.22 14.12 26.54
N ALA A 59 27.50 13.13 25.99
CA ALA A 59 28.04 11.80 25.71
C ALA A 59 29.29 11.84 24.82
N ARG A 60 29.27 12.69 23.77
CA ARG A 60 30.41 12.86 22.86
C ARG A 60 31.56 13.65 23.47
N LYS A 61 31.27 14.72 24.21
CA LYS A 61 32.30 15.61 24.79
C LYS A 61 33.05 14.96 25.95
N PHE A 62 32.37 14.15 26.75
CA PHE A 62 32.93 13.52 27.94
C PHE A 62 33.25 12.03 27.76
N HIS A 63 33.19 11.51 26.53
CA HIS A 63 33.42 10.09 26.20
C HIS A 63 32.57 9.11 27.01
N MET A 64 31.37 9.52 27.45
CA MET A 64 30.44 8.73 28.26
C MET A 64 29.48 7.88 27.40
N VAL A 65 29.95 7.33 26.28
CA VAL A 65 29.12 6.53 25.37
C VAL A 65 28.99 5.11 25.92
N SER A 66 27.79 4.72 26.33
CA SER A 66 27.50 3.36 26.84
C SER A 66 26.75 2.50 25.82
N ASP A 67 26.96 1.18 25.85
CA ASP A 67 26.21 0.26 24.99
C ASP A 67 24.73 0.18 25.37
N PHE A 68 24.39 0.45 26.64
CA PHE A 68 23.00 0.58 27.10
C PHE A 68 22.33 1.83 26.54
N GLY A 69 22.99 3.00 26.62
CA GLY A 69 22.49 4.26 26.09
C GLY A 69 22.20 4.21 24.58
N LYS A 70 23.06 3.52 23.81
CA LYS A 70 22.82 3.29 22.37
C LYS A 70 21.47 2.62 22.06
N VAL A 71 20.89 1.87 23.00
CA VAL A 71 19.58 1.23 22.87
C VAL A 71 18.49 2.07 23.55
N LEU A 72 18.77 2.62 24.74
CA LEU A 72 17.81 3.40 25.51
C LEU A 72 17.44 4.72 24.82
N ASP A 73 18.40 5.46 24.27
CA ASP A 73 18.17 6.79 23.72
C ASP A 73 17.21 6.76 22.52
N PRO A 74 17.38 5.86 21.52
CA PRO A 74 16.41 5.74 20.43
C PRO A 74 15.02 5.32 20.92
N VAL A 75 14.93 4.43 21.92
CA VAL A 75 13.63 3.99 22.46
C VAL A 75 12.92 5.14 23.17
N ALA A 76 13.64 5.88 24.02
CA ALA A 76 13.11 7.03 24.74
C ALA A 76 12.61 8.13 23.78
N ASP A 77 13.36 8.42 22.72
CA ASP A 77 12.95 9.39 21.70
C ASP A 77 11.66 8.95 20.98
N LYS A 78 11.58 7.69 20.52
CA LYS A 78 10.40 7.21 19.78
C LYS A 78 9.15 7.07 20.65
N MET A 79 9.31 6.67 21.91
CA MET A 79 8.21 6.67 22.88
C MET A 79 7.68 8.08 23.15
N THR A 80 8.59 9.06 23.27
CA THR A 80 8.20 10.46 23.45
C THR A 80 7.47 11.00 22.23
N GLN A 81 8.00 10.81 21.01
CA GLN A 81 7.34 11.22 19.76
C GLN A 81 5.95 10.58 19.61
N MET A 82 5.82 9.29 19.92
CA MET A 82 4.54 8.59 19.87
C MET A 82 3.53 9.16 20.87
N ALA A 83 3.94 9.38 22.13
CA ALA A 83 3.06 9.94 23.15
C ALA A 83 2.55 11.33 22.78
N LEU A 84 3.43 12.18 22.24
CA LEU A 84 3.06 13.52 21.79
C LEU A 84 2.07 13.50 20.61
N LEU A 85 2.26 12.58 19.66
CA LEU A 85 1.31 12.38 18.56
C LEU A 85 -0.05 11.88 19.06
N LEU A 86 -0.08 10.99 20.06
CA LEU A 86 -1.30 10.52 20.70
C LEU A 86 -2.04 11.65 21.45
N CYS A 87 -1.31 12.56 22.10
CA CYS A 87 -1.90 13.78 22.66
C CYS A 87 -2.59 14.62 21.57
N LEU A 88 -1.93 14.86 20.43
CA LEU A 88 -2.55 15.61 19.33
C LEU A 88 -3.79 14.93 18.76
N LEU A 89 -3.84 13.59 18.77
CA LEU A 89 -4.98 12.81 18.29
C LEU A 89 -6.26 13.08 19.09
N SER A 90 -6.15 13.42 20.39
CA SER A 90 -7.32 13.73 21.22
C SER A 90 -8.04 15.01 20.77
N ARG A 91 -7.35 15.88 20.01
CA ARG A 91 -7.90 17.13 19.47
C ARG A 91 -8.13 17.07 17.97
N TYR A 92 -7.20 16.48 17.23
CA TYR A 92 -7.23 16.42 15.78
C TYR A 92 -7.34 14.97 15.34
N SER A 93 -8.56 14.46 15.26
CA SER A 93 -8.84 13.05 14.97
C SER A 93 -8.21 12.61 13.64
N PHE A 94 -8.17 13.47 12.62
CA PHE A 94 -7.59 13.19 11.30
C PHE A 94 -6.07 12.94 11.30
N LEU A 95 -5.35 13.32 12.37
CA LEU A 95 -3.90 13.09 12.50
C LEU A 95 -3.54 11.60 12.72
N TRP A 96 -4.52 10.70 12.83
CA TRP A 96 -4.28 9.26 12.91
C TRP A 96 -3.40 8.74 11.77
N LEU A 97 -3.51 9.33 10.57
CA LEU A 97 -2.65 9.02 9.43
C LEU A 97 -1.17 9.30 9.69
N MET A 98 -0.85 10.37 10.44
CA MET A 98 0.53 10.67 10.83
C MET A 98 1.09 9.62 11.78
N ILE A 99 0.28 9.11 12.72
CA ILE A 99 0.69 8.04 13.64
C ILE A 99 1.00 6.76 12.86
N VAL A 100 0.11 6.37 11.95
CA VAL A 100 0.32 5.18 11.11
C VAL A 100 1.60 5.32 10.29
N LEU A 101 1.81 6.48 9.64
CA LEU A 101 3.02 6.74 8.87
C LEU A 101 4.28 6.71 9.75
N PHE A 102 4.22 7.30 10.94
CA PHE A 102 5.31 7.30 11.92
C PHE A 102 5.69 5.86 12.31
N VAL A 103 4.72 5.04 12.69
CA VAL A 103 4.94 3.63 13.06
C VAL A 103 5.57 2.84 11.92
N ILE A 104 5.04 2.97 10.70
CA ILE A 104 5.57 2.29 9.51
C ILE A 104 7.03 2.73 9.27
N LYS A 105 7.28 4.05 9.29
CA LYS A 105 8.61 4.61 9.03
C LYS A 105 9.62 4.12 10.05
N GLU A 106 9.34 4.28 11.34
CA GLU A 106 10.27 3.91 12.42
C GLU A 106 10.44 2.39 12.52
N GLY A 107 9.38 1.60 12.32
CA GLY A 107 9.45 0.14 12.28
C GLY A 107 10.32 -0.37 11.12
N LEU A 108 10.16 0.19 9.92
CA LEU A 108 11.00 -0.15 8.77
C LEU A 108 12.46 0.25 8.97
N MET A 109 12.73 1.44 9.51
CA MET A 109 14.10 1.88 9.79
C MET A 109 14.78 1.01 10.85
N ALA A 110 14.07 0.65 11.92
CA ALA A 110 14.57 -0.28 12.93
C ALA A 110 14.85 -1.66 12.33
N PHE A 111 13.96 -2.15 11.48
CA PHE A 111 14.11 -3.43 10.80
C PHE A 111 15.31 -3.45 9.84
N TRP A 112 15.46 -2.45 8.98
CA TRP A 112 16.63 -2.34 8.11
C TRP A 112 17.93 -2.15 8.89
N GLY A 113 17.90 -1.40 9.98
CA GLY A 113 19.03 -1.27 10.91
C GLY A 113 19.42 -2.62 11.52
N TYR A 114 18.45 -3.42 11.96
CA TYR A 114 18.68 -4.76 12.49
C TYR A 114 19.26 -5.70 11.43
N LEU A 115 18.71 -5.71 10.21
CA LEU A 115 19.25 -6.52 9.12
C LEU A 115 20.68 -6.10 8.78
N SER A 116 20.95 -4.80 8.67
CA SER A 116 22.30 -4.29 8.43
C SER A 116 23.25 -4.76 9.52
N LEU A 117 22.88 -4.65 10.79
CA LEU A 117 23.73 -5.12 11.89
C LEU A 117 24.00 -6.63 11.80
N ARG A 118 22.97 -7.42 11.48
CA ARG A 118 23.07 -8.89 11.37
C ARG A 118 23.99 -9.36 10.26
N PHE A 119 24.02 -8.65 9.13
CA PHE A 119 24.72 -9.08 7.94
C PHE A 119 26.06 -8.38 7.74
N THR A 120 26.16 -7.10 8.08
CA THR A 120 27.36 -6.29 7.86
C THR A 120 28.22 -6.15 9.11
N ASN A 121 27.73 -6.59 10.28
CA ASN A 121 28.32 -6.34 11.61
C ASN A 121 28.65 -4.86 11.89
N ALA A 122 28.06 -3.94 11.12
CA ALA A 122 28.32 -2.51 11.22
C ALA A 122 27.08 -1.78 11.74
N VAL A 123 27.26 -0.97 12.78
CA VAL A 123 26.23 -0.08 13.29
C VAL A 123 26.25 1.20 12.46
N ASN A 124 25.25 1.37 11.59
CA ASN A 124 25.12 2.57 10.77
C ASN A 124 24.46 3.70 11.57
N GLY A 125 25.13 4.85 11.66
CA GLY A 125 24.62 6.04 12.36
C GLY A 125 23.47 6.74 11.63
N ALA A 126 22.68 7.52 12.38
CA ALA A 126 21.57 8.29 11.84
C ALA A 126 22.01 9.36 10.82
N ARG A 127 21.39 9.33 9.64
CA ARG A 127 21.64 10.24 8.52
C ARG A 127 20.86 11.55 8.66
N TRP A 128 21.31 12.58 7.91
CA TRP A 128 20.77 13.94 8.00
C TRP A 128 19.27 14.02 7.70
N TYR A 129 18.77 13.25 6.72
CA TYR A 129 17.36 13.21 6.36
C TYR A 129 16.48 12.52 7.43
N GLY A 130 17.06 11.66 8.28
CA GLY A 130 16.40 11.15 9.48
C GLY A 130 16.23 12.22 10.53
N LYS A 131 17.33 12.94 10.82
CA LYS A 131 17.35 14.04 11.79
C LYS A 131 16.40 15.18 11.39
N LEU A 132 16.38 15.55 10.11
CA LEU A 132 15.49 16.59 9.59
C LEU A 132 14.02 16.23 9.83
N SER A 133 13.62 14.99 9.53
CA SER A 133 12.25 14.53 9.76
C SER A 133 11.87 14.59 11.25
N THR A 134 12.79 14.27 12.16
CA THR A 134 12.57 14.38 13.61
C THR A 134 12.46 15.83 14.07
N VAL A 135 13.32 16.73 13.59
CA VAL A 135 13.27 18.16 13.94
C VAL A 135 11.95 18.78 13.49
N ILE A 136 11.52 18.49 12.26
CA ILE A 136 10.25 18.98 11.72
C ILE A 136 9.07 18.46 12.54
N LEU A 137 9.07 17.17 12.91
CA LEU A 137 8.03 16.59 13.77
C LEU A 137 7.94 17.30 15.12
N TYR A 138 9.06 17.45 15.84
CA TYR A 138 9.06 18.14 17.13
C TYR A 138 8.64 19.60 17.02
N ALA A 139 9.11 20.32 15.99
CA ALA A 139 8.72 21.70 15.75
C ALA A 139 7.21 21.83 15.50
N THR A 140 6.64 20.95 14.68
CA THR A 140 5.20 20.92 14.42
C THR A 140 4.41 20.64 15.69
N ILE A 141 4.80 19.62 16.49
CA ILE A 141 4.13 19.31 17.75
C ILE A 141 4.18 20.49 18.72
N LEU A 142 5.35 21.10 18.90
CA LEU A 142 5.51 22.25 19.80
C LEU A 142 4.65 23.44 19.39
N LEU A 143 4.60 23.75 18.09
CA LEU A 143 3.73 24.82 17.57
C LEU A 143 2.25 24.51 17.80
N LEU A 144 1.81 23.27 17.59
CA LEU A 144 0.42 22.86 17.83
C LEU A 144 0.06 22.85 19.33
N PHE A 145 1.03 22.62 20.21
CA PHE A 145 0.84 22.75 21.66
C PHE A 145 0.79 24.21 22.10
N LEU A 146 1.64 25.09 21.54
CA LEU A 146 1.64 26.52 21.87
C LEU A 146 0.42 27.26 21.33
N PHE A 147 -0.05 26.88 20.14
CA PHE A 147 -1.16 27.52 19.45
C PHE A 147 -2.28 26.51 19.16
N PRO A 148 -3.03 26.07 20.20
CA PRO A 148 -4.06 25.03 20.06
C PRO A 148 -5.28 25.49 19.23
N GLN A 149 -5.43 26.80 19.00
CA GLN A 149 -6.55 27.41 18.28
C GLN A 149 -6.24 27.68 16.80
N LEU A 150 -5.18 27.08 16.25
CA LEU A 150 -4.85 27.25 14.83
C LEU A 150 -5.98 26.75 13.92
N PRO A 151 -6.23 27.42 12.77
CA PRO A 151 -7.17 26.95 11.77
C PRO A 151 -6.83 25.53 11.31
N GLU A 152 -7.86 24.71 11.09
CA GLU A 152 -7.69 23.32 10.66
C GLU A 152 -6.85 23.19 9.39
N THR A 153 -6.99 24.14 8.45
CA THR A 153 -6.17 24.21 7.23
C THR A 153 -4.68 24.32 7.54
N THR A 154 -4.29 25.14 8.53
CA THR A 154 -2.89 25.28 8.96
C THR A 154 -2.38 23.99 9.59
N VAL A 155 -3.19 23.34 10.43
CA VAL A 155 -2.85 22.05 11.04
C VAL A 155 -2.63 20.97 9.97
N VAL A 156 -3.51 20.90 8.97
CA VAL A 156 -3.39 19.98 7.84
C VAL A 156 -2.12 20.26 7.03
N VAL A 157 -1.81 21.52 6.73
CA VAL A 157 -0.57 21.87 6.00
C VAL A 157 0.67 21.43 6.78
N MET A 158 0.72 21.67 8.08
CA MET A 158 1.84 21.24 8.94
C MET A 158 1.95 19.71 9.01
N ALA A 159 0.81 19.02 9.10
CA ALA A 159 0.74 17.56 9.08
C ALA A 159 1.24 16.98 7.74
N VAL A 160 0.86 17.59 6.62
CA VAL A 160 1.34 17.20 5.27
C VAL A 160 2.83 17.41 5.14
N ILE A 161 3.39 18.54 5.63
CA ILE A 161 4.84 18.78 5.63
C ILE A 161 5.57 17.70 6.44
N CYS A 162 5.06 17.34 7.62
CA CYS A 162 5.58 16.22 8.42
C CYS A 162 5.51 14.90 7.65
N ALA A 163 4.37 14.60 7.02
CA ALA A 163 4.18 13.35 6.28
C ALA A 163 5.14 13.25 5.09
N VAL A 164 5.28 14.31 4.31
CA VAL A 164 6.20 14.38 3.16
C VAL A 164 7.65 14.17 3.63
N THR A 165 8.06 14.83 4.71
CA THR A 165 9.44 14.71 5.22
C THR A 165 9.71 13.32 5.81
N MET A 166 8.73 12.69 6.46
CA MET A 166 8.80 11.30 6.90
C MET A 166 8.92 10.33 5.73
N LEU A 167 8.12 10.51 4.67
CA LEU A 167 8.16 9.68 3.46
C LEU A 167 9.49 9.84 2.72
N LEU A 168 9.98 11.07 2.54
CA LEU A 168 11.30 11.33 1.96
C LEU A 168 12.40 10.64 2.76
N SER A 169 12.35 10.76 4.09
CA SER A 169 13.30 10.08 4.98
C SER A 169 13.25 8.57 4.80
N LEU A 170 12.05 7.99 4.70
CA LEU A 170 11.85 6.56 4.49
C LEU A 170 12.42 6.07 3.16
N ILE A 171 12.15 6.80 2.06
CA ILE A 171 12.64 6.47 0.72
C ILE A 171 14.18 6.53 0.68
N LEU A 172 14.76 7.57 1.28
CA LEU A 172 16.22 7.74 1.32
C LEU A 172 16.90 6.66 2.16
N TYR A 173 16.33 6.28 3.31
CA TYR A 173 16.82 5.16 4.11
C TYR A 173 16.67 3.83 3.36
N GLY A 174 15.54 3.60 2.69
CA GLY A 174 15.32 2.40 1.90
C GLY A 174 16.36 2.25 0.80
N ARG A 175 16.67 3.34 0.08
CA ARG A 175 17.77 3.37 -0.90
C ARG A 175 19.13 3.09 -0.26
N PHE A 176 19.45 3.79 0.83
CA PHE A 176 20.71 3.62 1.54
C PHE A 176 20.94 2.18 2.01
N TYR A 177 19.97 1.59 2.72
CA TYR A 177 20.08 0.21 3.18
C TYR A 177 20.08 -0.77 2.02
N SER A 178 19.27 -0.56 0.98
CA SER A 178 19.32 -1.43 -0.21
C SER A 178 20.72 -1.48 -0.84
N GLN A 179 21.46 -0.37 -0.88
CA GLN A 179 22.81 -0.31 -1.44
C GLN A 179 23.84 -1.05 -0.58
N ILE A 180 23.76 -0.90 0.75
CA ILE A 180 24.64 -1.62 1.68
C ILE A 180 24.40 -3.12 1.56
N LEU A 181 23.13 -3.50 1.66
CA LEU A 181 22.71 -4.87 1.72
C LEU A 181 22.98 -5.61 0.40
N SER A 182 22.73 -4.97 -0.75
CA SER A 182 23.03 -5.52 -2.07
C SER A 182 24.53 -5.71 -2.39
N LYS A 183 25.44 -5.02 -1.69
CA LYS A 183 26.90 -5.20 -1.87
C LYS A 183 27.43 -6.44 -1.16
N GLU A 184 26.85 -6.84 -0.04
CA GLU A 184 27.39 -7.92 0.82
C GLU A 184 26.67 -9.27 0.69
N MET A 185 25.41 -9.30 0.27
CA MET A 185 24.67 -10.55 0.06
C MET A 185 24.53 -10.82 -1.44
N LEU A 186 24.59 -12.10 -1.83
CA LEU A 186 24.22 -12.57 -3.16
C LEU A 186 22.87 -11.94 -3.57
N ARG A 187 22.93 -11.02 -4.53
CA ARG A 187 21.84 -10.19 -5.10
C ARG A 187 20.48 -10.88 -5.23
N ASP A 188 20.50 -12.18 -5.50
CA ASP A 188 19.33 -13.05 -5.67
C ASP A 188 18.51 -13.28 -4.38
N LYS A 189 19.15 -13.39 -3.21
CA LYS A 189 18.43 -13.49 -1.92
C LYS A 189 17.84 -12.15 -1.48
N TRP A 190 18.50 -11.03 -1.81
CA TRP A 190 17.98 -9.68 -1.50
C TRP A 190 16.77 -9.31 -2.32
N GLU A 191 16.78 -9.59 -3.63
CA GLU A 191 15.60 -9.35 -4.46
C GLU A 191 14.40 -10.16 -3.94
N LYS A 192 14.61 -11.42 -3.53
CA LYS A 192 13.54 -12.25 -2.94
C LYS A 192 13.06 -11.70 -1.59
N LEU A 193 13.97 -11.30 -0.69
CA LEU A 193 13.61 -10.75 0.62
C LEU A 193 12.92 -9.39 0.51
N THR A 194 13.41 -8.48 -0.34
CA THR A 194 12.80 -7.16 -0.56
C THR A 194 11.42 -7.26 -1.19
N VAL A 195 11.22 -8.14 -2.17
CA VAL A 195 9.90 -8.43 -2.74
C VAL A 195 8.97 -9.03 -1.69
N TRP A 196 9.46 -9.95 -0.85
CA TRP A 196 8.68 -10.53 0.24
C TRP A 196 8.27 -9.47 1.27
N LEU A 197 9.19 -8.60 1.69
CA LEU A 197 8.94 -7.51 2.63
C LEU A 197 7.93 -6.50 2.08
N TRP A 198 8.07 -6.11 0.81
CA TRP A 198 7.08 -5.25 0.15
C TRP A 198 5.69 -5.89 0.12
N ARG A 199 5.60 -7.20 -0.09
CA ARG A 199 4.32 -7.93 -0.02
C ARG A 199 3.73 -7.93 1.39
N VAL A 200 4.55 -8.17 2.42
CA VAL A 200 4.12 -8.15 3.82
C VAL A 200 3.66 -6.76 4.23
N LEU A 201 4.39 -5.71 3.85
CA LEU A 201 4.04 -4.33 4.14
C LEU A 201 2.76 -3.91 3.41
N LEU A 202 2.62 -4.23 2.13
CA LEU A 202 1.40 -3.99 1.38
C LEU A 202 0.22 -4.74 2.00
N ALA A 203 0.42 -6.00 2.40
CA ALA A 203 -0.60 -6.78 3.10
C ALA A 203 -0.99 -6.11 4.42
N ALA A 204 -0.04 -5.65 5.23
CA ALA A 204 -0.31 -4.96 6.49
C ALA A 204 -1.07 -3.64 6.28
N ILE A 205 -0.68 -2.84 5.28
CA ILE A 205 -1.40 -1.62 4.90
C ILE A 205 -2.83 -1.96 4.50
N TRP A 206 -3.04 -2.96 3.65
CA TRP A 206 -4.37 -3.39 3.24
C TRP A 206 -5.18 -3.93 4.41
N THR A 207 -4.57 -4.68 5.33
CA THR A 207 -5.25 -5.14 6.56
C THR A 207 -5.69 -3.97 7.41
N VAL A 208 -4.85 -2.94 7.58
CA VAL A 208 -5.21 -1.72 8.31
C VAL A 208 -6.34 -0.98 7.61
N VAL A 209 -6.25 -0.77 6.30
CA VAL A 209 -7.30 -0.13 5.49
C VAL A 209 -8.62 -0.91 5.60
N ILE A 210 -8.57 -2.24 5.50
CA ILE A 210 -9.74 -3.10 5.64
C ILE A 210 -10.30 -2.99 7.06
N LEU A 211 -9.48 -3.10 8.11
CA LEU A 211 -9.92 -2.97 9.50
C LEU A 211 -10.54 -1.59 9.76
N LEU A 212 -10.02 -0.53 9.14
CA LEU A 212 -10.57 0.82 9.25
C LEU A 212 -11.92 0.95 8.54
N ILE A 213 -12.05 0.44 7.31
CA ILE A 213 -13.33 0.38 6.59
C ILE A 213 -14.34 -0.44 7.41
N LEU A 214 -13.91 -1.57 7.98
CA LEU A 214 -14.75 -2.42 8.82
C LEU A 214 -15.15 -1.73 10.13
N SER A 215 -14.30 -0.86 10.69
CA SER A 215 -14.58 -0.12 11.94
C SER A 215 -15.45 1.13 11.72
N ARG A 216 -15.54 1.63 10.48
CA ARG A 216 -16.36 2.79 10.08
C ARG A 216 -17.47 2.41 9.09
N LYS A 217 -17.95 1.17 9.15
CA LYS A 217 -19.00 0.66 8.24
C LYS A 217 -20.25 1.53 8.23
N ASP A 218 -20.55 2.16 9.35
CA ASP A 218 -21.75 2.98 9.53
C ASP A 218 -21.60 4.40 8.93
N GLU A 219 -20.37 4.85 8.64
CA GLU A 219 -20.09 6.13 7.96
C GLU A 219 -20.01 5.96 6.44
N PHE A 220 -19.48 4.84 5.92
CA PHE A 220 -19.34 4.60 4.48
C PHE A 220 -20.61 4.00 3.85
N THR A 221 -21.71 4.74 3.92
CA THR A 221 -22.96 4.31 3.28
C THR A 221 -22.87 4.47 1.76
N ILE A 222 -23.41 3.53 0.99
CA ILE A 222 -23.44 3.60 -0.50
C ILE A 222 -24.08 4.92 -0.97
N ALA A 223 -25.07 5.42 -0.23
CA ALA A 223 -25.73 6.70 -0.49
C ALA A 223 -24.77 7.90 -0.49
N GLU A 224 -23.76 7.92 0.39
CA GLU A 224 -22.77 9.01 0.42
C GLU A 224 -21.79 8.92 -0.73
N ILE A 225 -21.36 7.71 -1.11
CA ILE A 225 -20.51 7.49 -2.29
C ILE A 225 -21.25 7.91 -3.57
N LEU A 226 -22.56 7.64 -3.63
CA LEU A 226 -23.42 8.09 -4.73
C LEU A 226 -23.65 9.61 -4.72
N ALA A 227 -23.63 10.27 -3.57
CA ALA A 227 -23.74 11.72 -3.48
C ALA A 227 -22.56 12.45 -4.15
N TYR A 228 -21.38 11.83 -4.20
CA TYR A 228 -20.22 12.33 -4.95
C TYR A 228 -20.24 11.98 -6.45
N THR A 229 -21.21 11.18 -6.89
CA THR A 229 -21.34 10.83 -8.32
C THR A 229 -21.96 12.02 -9.07
N PRO A 230 -21.45 12.38 -10.27
CA PRO A 230 -22.04 13.44 -11.05
C PRO A 230 -23.54 13.20 -11.30
N SER A 231 -24.38 14.20 -11.02
CA SER A 231 -25.84 14.13 -11.25
C SER A 231 -26.21 13.91 -12.72
N ASN A 232 -25.30 14.23 -13.65
CA ASN A 232 -25.49 13.99 -15.07
C ASN A 232 -25.02 12.56 -15.46
N PRO A 233 -25.91 11.70 -15.98
CA PRO A 233 -25.59 10.31 -16.32
C PRO A 233 -24.50 10.19 -17.39
N ILE A 234 -24.39 11.16 -18.30
CA ILE A 234 -23.35 11.19 -19.33
C ILE A 234 -21.98 11.44 -18.69
N LEU A 235 -21.91 12.35 -17.72
CA LEU A 235 -20.66 12.67 -17.04
C LEU A 235 -20.20 11.50 -16.15
N ALA A 236 -21.13 10.82 -15.49
CA ALA A 236 -20.85 9.57 -14.77
C ALA A 236 -20.33 8.47 -15.71
N ALA A 237 -20.91 8.33 -16.91
CA ALA A 237 -20.45 7.40 -17.93
C ALA A 237 -19.04 7.73 -18.44
N ILE A 238 -18.71 9.01 -18.63
CA ILE A 238 -17.36 9.44 -19.01
C ILE A 238 -16.37 9.13 -17.88
N MET A 239 -16.71 9.44 -16.63
CA MET A 239 -15.87 9.14 -15.47
C MET A 239 -15.58 7.65 -15.33
N ILE A 240 -16.57 6.78 -15.48
CA ILE A 240 -16.33 5.34 -15.35
C ILE A 240 -15.41 4.83 -16.47
N LEU A 241 -15.57 5.31 -17.70
CA LEU A 241 -14.68 4.96 -18.81
C LEU A 241 -13.24 5.45 -18.57
N LEU A 242 -13.06 6.63 -17.96
CA LEU A 242 -11.74 7.10 -17.51
C LEU A 242 -11.15 6.21 -16.41
N LEU A 243 -11.98 5.70 -15.48
CA LEU A 243 -11.53 4.75 -14.46
C LEU A 243 -11.11 3.40 -15.07
N PHE A 244 -11.79 2.92 -16.12
CA PHE A 244 -11.33 1.76 -16.90
C PHE A 244 -9.98 2.03 -17.57
N ALA A 245 -9.78 3.22 -18.14
CA ALA A 245 -8.50 3.64 -18.72
C ALA A 245 -7.39 3.70 -17.65
N LEU A 246 -7.68 4.28 -16.48
CA LEU A 246 -6.72 4.36 -15.36
C LEU A 246 -6.38 2.96 -14.80
N LYS A 247 -7.38 2.09 -14.70
CA LYS A 247 -7.21 0.69 -14.32
C LYS A 247 -6.30 -0.05 -15.29
N SER A 248 -6.32 0.25 -16.59
CA SER A 248 -5.43 -0.38 -17.58
C SER A 248 -3.93 -0.13 -17.32
N VAL A 249 -3.61 0.97 -16.62
CA VAL A 249 -2.23 1.37 -16.30
C VAL A 249 -1.85 1.00 -14.85
N SER A 250 -2.83 0.62 -14.03
CA SER A 250 -2.64 0.33 -12.60
C SER A 250 -3.00 -1.12 -12.25
N ILE A 251 -2.03 -1.87 -11.71
CA ILE A 251 -2.21 -3.28 -11.32
C ILE A 251 -3.15 -3.43 -10.09
N VAL A 252 -3.47 -2.33 -9.41
CA VAL A 252 -4.09 -2.32 -8.08
C VAL A 252 -5.62 -2.46 -8.12
N LEU A 253 -6.27 -2.08 -9.23
CA LEU A 253 -7.74 -2.05 -9.32
C LEU A 253 -8.31 -3.32 -9.98
N TYR A 254 -9.06 -4.11 -9.20
CA TYR A 254 -9.80 -5.27 -9.70
C TYR A 254 -10.96 -4.81 -10.60
N SER A 255 -11.06 -5.35 -11.82
CA SER A 255 -12.05 -4.91 -12.82
C SER A 255 -13.49 -5.26 -12.47
N GLY A 256 -13.72 -6.32 -11.69
CA GLY A 256 -15.08 -6.68 -11.25
C GLY A 256 -15.72 -5.60 -10.36
N ILE A 257 -14.93 -4.82 -9.62
CA ILE A 257 -15.45 -3.67 -8.85
C ILE A 257 -16.05 -2.64 -9.81
N LEU A 258 -15.33 -2.28 -10.89
CA LEU A 258 -15.85 -1.31 -11.87
C LEU A 258 -17.11 -1.83 -12.57
N TYR A 259 -17.17 -3.14 -12.85
CA TYR A 259 -18.38 -3.75 -13.40
C TYR A 259 -19.57 -3.69 -12.44
N ALA A 260 -19.35 -3.91 -11.15
CA ALA A 260 -20.40 -3.81 -10.14
C ALA A 260 -20.85 -2.36 -9.93
N VAL A 261 -19.91 -1.40 -9.90
CA VAL A 261 -20.22 0.03 -9.80
C VAL A 261 -21.14 0.48 -10.93
N ASN A 262 -20.93 0.02 -12.16
CA ASN A 262 -21.86 0.32 -13.26
C ASN A 262 -23.28 -0.18 -13.01
N GLY A 263 -23.46 -1.31 -12.31
CA GLY A 263 -24.79 -1.79 -11.88
C GLY A 263 -25.41 -0.96 -10.77
N ILE A 264 -24.60 -0.32 -9.92
CA ILE A 264 -25.11 0.63 -8.91
C ILE A 264 -25.56 1.93 -9.58
N LEU A 265 -24.80 2.40 -10.58
CA LEU A 265 -24.99 3.72 -11.19
C LEU A 265 -26.01 3.76 -12.33
N PHE A 266 -26.16 2.66 -13.08
CA PHE A 266 -26.94 2.64 -14.31
C PHE A 266 -27.90 1.46 -14.36
N ALA A 267 -28.99 1.62 -15.11
CA ALA A 267 -29.87 0.50 -15.44
C ALA A 267 -29.09 -0.61 -16.16
N LEU A 268 -29.46 -1.87 -15.92
CA LEU A 268 -28.71 -3.05 -16.36
C LEU A 268 -28.26 -3.02 -17.84
N PRO A 269 -29.10 -2.64 -18.84
CA PRO A 269 -28.65 -2.61 -20.24
C PRO A 269 -27.52 -1.60 -20.47
N ILE A 270 -27.61 -0.42 -19.84
CA ILE A 270 -26.60 0.65 -19.93
C ILE A 270 -25.34 0.24 -19.17
N ALA A 271 -25.49 -0.38 -18.00
CA ALA A 271 -24.37 -0.89 -17.22
C ALA A 271 -23.55 -1.94 -18.00
N ILE A 272 -24.22 -2.89 -18.66
CA ILE A 272 -23.56 -3.89 -19.51
C ILE A 272 -22.86 -3.21 -20.70
N LEU A 273 -23.51 -2.26 -21.37
CA LEU A 273 -22.91 -1.52 -22.48
C LEU A 273 -21.64 -0.78 -22.03
N LEU A 274 -21.69 -0.07 -20.91
CA LEU A 274 -20.55 0.64 -20.34
C LEU A 274 -19.44 -0.32 -19.91
N ASN A 275 -19.77 -1.51 -19.40
CA ASN A 275 -18.79 -2.56 -19.09
C ASN A 275 -18.10 -3.07 -20.35
N VAL A 276 -18.83 -3.30 -21.43
CA VAL A 276 -18.24 -3.73 -22.71
C VAL A 276 -17.32 -2.64 -23.26
N MET A 277 -17.77 -1.37 -23.29
CA MET A 277 -16.94 -0.25 -23.74
C MET A 277 -15.70 -0.04 -22.85
N GLY A 278 -15.88 -0.08 -21.53
CA GLY A 278 -14.79 0.00 -20.56
C GLY A 278 -13.79 -1.15 -20.72
N THR A 279 -14.28 -2.35 -21.02
CA THR A 279 -13.43 -3.51 -21.34
C THR A 279 -12.60 -3.27 -22.59
N VAL A 280 -13.19 -2.74 -23.66
CA VAL A 280 -12.46 -2.37 -24.89
C VAL A 280 -11.31 -1.43 -24.55
N ILE A 281 -11.57 -0.35 -23.82
CA ILE A 281 -10.53 0.62 -23.42
C ILE A 281 -9.44 -0.07 -22.59
N MET A 282 -9.87 -0.81 -21.56
CA MET A 282 -9.01 -1.50 -20.60
C MET A 282 -8.07 -2.50 -21.27
N VAL A 283 -8.54 -3.28 -22.24
CA VAL A 283 -7.70 -4.30 -22.91
C VAL A 283 -6.84 -3.73 -24.04
N THR A 284 -7.24 -2.59 -24.61
CA THR A 284 -6.57 -1.98 -25.77
C THR A 284 -5.29 -1.26 -25.38
N ILE A 285 -5.32 -0.46 -24.29
CA ILE A 285 -4.15 0.31 -23.86
C ILE A 285 -2.91 -0.58 -23.62
N PRO A 286 -2.99 -1.66 -22.81
CA PRO A 286 -1.82 -2.49 -22.56
C PRO A 286 -1.43 -3.33 -23.78
N TYR A 287 -2.37 -3.70 -24.65
CA TYR A 287 -2.08 -4.37 -25.92
C TYR A 287 -1.23 -3.48 -26.83
N LEU A 288 -1.58 -2.20 -26.97
CA LEU A 288 -0.81 -1.25 -27.79
C LEU A 288 0.59 -1.01 -27.21
N ILE A 289 0.71 -0.91 -25.88
CA ILE A 289 2.00 -0.83 -25.19
C ILE A 289 2.83 -2.09 -25.50
N GLY A 290 2.24 -3.28 -25.37
CA GLY A 290 2.89 -4.55 -25.72
C GLY A 290 3.39 -4.57 -27.16
N ARG A 291 2.53 -4.17 -28.11
CA ARG A 291 2.84 -4.15 -29.55
C ARG A 291 3.99 -3.21 -29.90
N LYS A 292 4.12 -2.08 -29.20
CA LYS A 292 5.25 -1.15 -29.34
C LYS A 292 6.54 -1.67 -28.70
N THR A 293 6.46 -2.39 -27.58
CA THR A 293 7.65 -2.79 -26.80
C THR A 293 8.31 -4.08 -27.33
N GLY A 294 7.60 -4.90 -28.10
CA GLY A 294 8.17 -6.05 -28.82
C GLY A 294 8.63 -7.22 -27.94
N SER A 295 9.34 -8.17 -28.54
CA SER A 295 9.73 -9.46 -27.94
C SER A 295 10.64 -9.34 -26.71
N ALA A 296 11.46 -8.29 -26.63
CA ALA A 296 12.36 -8.05 -25.50
C ALA A 296 11.61 -7.78 -24.17
N ALA A 297 10.41 -7.18 -24.22
CA ALA A 297 9.55 -7.04 -23.05
C ALA A 297 8.88 -8.37 -22.67
N THR A 298 8.52 -9.19 -23.66
CA THR A 298 7.94 -10.52 -23.47
C THR A 298 8.86 -11.40 -22.62
N GLU A 299 10.17 -11.39 -22.88
CA GLU A 299 11.13 -12.17 -22.09
C GLU A 299 11.21 -11.70 -20.63
N ARG A 300 11.18 -10.39 -20.37
CA ARG A 300 11.14 -9.86 -19.00
C ARG A 300 9.86 -10.25 -18.27
N ILE A 301 8.72 -10.23 -18.95
CA ILE A 301 7.42 -10.60 -18.37
C ILE A 301 7.39 -12.09 -18.07
N ILE A 302 7.85 -12.93 -19.00
CA ILE A 302 7.97 -14.37 -18.80
C ILE A 302 8.89 -14.69 -17.63
N LYS A 303 10.04 -14.00 -17.52
CA LYS A 303 10.97 -14.17 -16.40
C LYS A 303 10.31 -13.80 -15.07
N LYS A 304 9.46 -12.77 -15.06
CA LYS A 304 8.72 -12.31 -13.86
C LYS A 304 7.50 -13.16 -13.52
N TYR A 305 6.86 -13.75 -14.53
CA TYR A 305 5.67 -14.60 -14.42
C TYR A 305 5.87 -15.87 -15.24
N PRO A 306 6.51 -16.91 -14.67
CA PRO A 306 6.83 -18.15 -15.39
C PRO A 306 5.59 -18.84 -15.97
N LYS A 307 4.42 -18.67 -15.34
CA LYS A 307 3.14 -19.19 -15.85
C LYS A 307 2.75 -18.59 -17.21
N ALA A 308 3.25 -17.42 -17.59
CA ALA A 308 3.03 -16.84 -18.91
C ALA A 308 3.67 -17.66 -20.03
N ASN A 309 4.66 -18.53 -19.74
CA ASN A 309 5.17 -19.49 -20.74
C ASN A 309 4.11 -20.46 -21.23
N GLN A 310 3.09 -20.76 -20.42
CA GLN A 310 1.98 -21.62 -20.84
C GLN A 310 1.27 -21.02 -22.06
N LEU A 311 1.21 -19.68 -22.18
CA LEU A 311 0.60 -18.99 -23.32
C LEU A 311 1.33 -19.26 -24.65
N LYS A 312 2.61 -19.67 -24.63
CA LYS A 312 3.33 -20.08 -25.86
C LYS A 312 2.86 -21.43 -26.38
N GLU A 313 2.52 -22.36 -25.49
CA GLU A 313 2.10 -23.73 -25.84
C GLU A 313 0.70 -23.78 -26.47
N PHE A 314 -0.17 -22.79 -26.19
CA PHE A 314 -1.51 -22.70 -26.76
C PHE A 314 -1.55 -22.12 -28.18
N ARG A 315 -0.42 -21.64 -28.73
CA ARG A 315 -0.36 -20.90 -30.01
C ARG A 315 -0.72 -21.73 -31.25
N GLN A 316 -1.04 -23.01 -31.13
CA GLN A 316 -0.89 -23.89 -32.28
C GLN A 316 -1.98 -23.82 -33.35
N GLU A 317 -3.16 -23.22 -33.15
CA GLU A 317 -4.16 -23.22 -34.26
C GLU A 317 -5.05 -21.96 -34.38
N ASN A 318 -5.42 -21.28 -33.28
CA ASN A 318 -6.32 -20.12 -33.36
C ASN A 318 -6.10 -19.07 -32.25
N ASP A 319 -5.61 -17.89 -32.64
CA ASP A 319 -5.37 -16.75 -31.76
C ASP A 319 -6.64 -16.27 -31.02
N PHE A 320 -7.81 -16.29 -31.68
CA PHE A 320 -9.07 -15.91 -31.05
C PHE A 320 -9.42 -16.87 -29.90
N PHE A 321 -9.32 -18.17 -30.17
CA PHE A 321 -9.67 -19.21 -29.18
C PHE A 321 -8.74 -19.16 -27.97
N LEU A 322 -7.45 -18.92 -28.20
CA LEU A 322 -6.47 -18.71 -27.13
C LEU A 322 -6.86 -17.54 -26.24
N VAL A 323 -7.14 -16.37 -26.83
CA VAL A 323 -7.49 -15.17 -26.06
C VAL A 323 -8.82 -15.38 -25.32
N PHE A 324 -9.83 -15.93 -25.99
CA PHE A 324 -11.11 -16.26 -25.39
C PHE A 324 -10.95 -17.15 -24.15
N CYS A 325 -10.24 -18.28 -24.26
CA CYS A 325 -10.05 -19.20 -23.15
C CYS A 325 -9.27 -18.56 -21.99
N VAL A 326 -8.18 -17.83 -22.29
CA VAL A 326 -7.37 -17.18 -21.25
C VAL A 326 -8.17 -16.13 -20.48
N ARG A 327 -9.07 -15.41 -21.18
CA ARG A 327 -9.94 -14.40 -20.59
C ARG A 327 -11.06 -15.00 -19.77
N LEU A 328 -11.73 -16.02 -20.30
CA LEU A 328 -12.78 -16.77 -19.61
C LEU A 328 -12.25 -17.47 -18.35
N LEU A 329 -10.98 -17.88 -18.34
CA LEU A 329 -10.35 -18.54 -17.19
C LEU A 329 -10.00 -17.57 -16.05
N GLY A 330 -9.77 -16.30 -16.35
CA GLY A 330 -9.39 -15.29 -15.35
C GLY A 330 -8.11 -15.60 -14.56
N LEU A 331 -7.29 -16.59 -14.98
CA LEU A 331 -6.14 -17.09 -14.21
C LEU A 331 -4.96 -16.10 -14.15
N LEU A 332 -4.89 -15.17 -15.10
CA LEU A 332 -3.82 -14.18 -15.21
C LEU A 332 -4.42 -12.77 -15.17
N PRO A 333 -3.73 -11.80 -14.54
CA PRO A 333 -4.17 -10.40 -14.55
C PRO A 333 -4.40 -9.89 -15.97
N CYS A 334 -5.51 -9.17 -16.15
CA CYS A 334 -5.99 -8.74 -17.46
C CYS A 334 -4.91 -8.00 -18.25
N ASP A 335 -4.21 -7.08 -17.60
CA ASP A 335 -3.24 -6.18 -18.23
C ASP A 335 -1.98 -6.93 -18.70
N ILE A 336 -1.57 -7.98 -17.97
CA ILE A 336 -0.42 -8.82 -18.33
C ILE A 336 -0.73 -9.62 -19.60
N VAL A 337 -1.92 -10.21 -19.67
CA VAL A 337 -2.37 -10.94 -20.87
C VAL A 337 -2.43 -9.99 -22.06
N SER A 338 -3.05 -8.82 -21.90
CA SER A 338 -3.14 -7.80 -22.95
C SER A 338 -1.76 -7.41 -23.49
N LEU A 339 -0.83 -7.10 -22.58
CA LEU A 339 0.52 -6.67 -22.94
C LEU A 339 1.33 -7.79 -23.59
N TYR A 340 1.16 -9.03 -23.14
CA TYR A 340 1.75 -10.20 -23.78
C TYR A 340 1.22 -10.40 -25.21
N MET A 341 -0.11 -10.38 -25.41
CA MET A 341 -0.72 -10.55 -26.74
C MET A 341 -0.29 -9.47 -27.74
N GLY A 342 -0.15 -8.24 -27.26
CA GLY A 342 0.42 -7.15 -28.04
C GLY A 342 1.87 -7.42 -28.45
N ALA A 343 2.70 -7.85 -27.50
CA ALA A 343 4.12 -8.08 -27.74
C ALA A 343 4.41 -9.24 -28.71
N ILE A 344 3.53 -10.25 -28.76
CA ILE A 344 3.58 -11.34 -29.75
C ILE A 344 2.81 -11.02 -31.05
N ARG A 345 2.29 -9.81 -31.20
CA ARG A 345 1.59 -9.29 -32.40
C ARG A 345 0.38 -10.12 -32.85
N VAL A 346 -0.45 -10.59 -31.91
CA VAL A 346 -1.76 -11.19 -32.25
C VAL A 346 -2.60 -10.16 -33.01
N ASP A 347 -3.35 -10.59 -34.02
CA ASP A 347 -4.28 -9.71 -34.74
C ASP A 347 -5.25 -9.01 -33.77
N TYR A 348 -5.39 -7.69 -33.92
CA TYR A 348 -6.15 -6.88 -32.96
C TYR A 348 -7.65 -7.21 -32.99
N GLY A 349 -8.23 -7.52 -34.14
CA GLY A 349 -9.63 -7.89 -34.27
C GLY A 349 -9.93 -9.19 -33.54
N LYS A 350 -9.15 -10.24 -33.82
CA LYS A 350 -9.26 -11.54 -33.13
C LYS A 350 -9.03 -11.42 -31.62
N TYR A 351 -8.04 -10.63 -31.23
CA TYR A 351 -7.74 -10.34 -29.83
C TYR A 351 -8.90 -9.65 -29.12
N LEU A 352 -9.44 -8.58 -29.70
CA LEU A 352 -10.50 -7.79 -29.08
C LEU A 352 -11.79 -8.61 -28.93
N LEU A 353 -12.18 -9.34 -29.99
CA LEU A 353 -13.32 -10.24 -29.96
C LEU A 353 -13.16 -11.33 -28.89
N GLY A 354 -11.98 -11.95 -28.81
CA GLY A 354 -11.69 -12.94 -27.77
C GLY A 354 -11.80 -12.35 -26.36
N CYS A 355 -11.38 -11.10 -26.16
CA CYS A 355 -11.51 -10.41 -24.88
C CYS A 355 -12.97 -10.11 -24.52
N ILE A 356 -13.74 -9.55 -25.45
CA ILE A 356 -15.15 -9.22 -25.22
C ILE A 356 -15.94 -10.50 -24.87
N MET A 357 -15.77 -11.56 -25.67
CA MET A 357 -16.48 -12.83 -25.45
C MET A 357 -16.04 -13.52 -24.15
N GLY A 358 -14.74 -13.53 -23.86
CA GLY A 358 -14.21 -14.16 -22.65
C GLY A 358 -14.53 -13.39 -21.37
N MET A 359 -14.81 -12.08 -21.46
CA MET A 359 -15.16 -11.22 -20.32
C MET A 359 -16.65 -10.85 -20.30
N LEU A 360 -17.47 -11.45 -21.16
CA LEU A 360 -18.90 -11.21 -21.21
C LEU A 360 -19.61 -11.69 -19.92
N PRO A 361 -19.32 -12.88 -19.36
CA PRO A 361 -19.94 -13.31 -18.11
C PRO A 361 -19.76 -12.31 -16.96
N PRO A 362 -18.53 -11.88 -16.60
CA PRO A 362 -18.36 -10.90 -15.52
C PRO A 362 -18.92 -9.52 -15.88
N SER A 363 -19.00 -9.16 -17.17
CA SER A 363 -19.63 -7.89 -17.59
C SER A 363 -21.14 -7.85 -17.34
N VAL A 364 -21.78 -9.01 -17.15
CA VAL A 364 -23.23 -9.15 -16.89
C VAL A 364 -23.51 -9.48 -15.42
N THR A 365 -22.79 -10.45 -14.84
CA THR A 365 -23.01 -10.92 -13.46
C THR A 365 -22.65 -9.85 -12.42
N PHE A 366 -21.56 -9.10 -12.62
CA PHE A 366 -21.13 -8.08 -11.65
C PHE A 366 -22.08 -6.88 -11.56
N PRO A 367 -22.62 -6.30 -12.64
CA PRO A 367 -23.69 -5.30 -12.53
C PRO A 367 -24.89 -5.79 -11.73
N ILE A 368 -25.29 -7.05 -11.94
CA ILE A 368 -26.41 -7.66 -11.19
C ILE A 368 -26.07 -7.75 -9.71
N MET A 369 -24.86 -8.20 -9.37
CA MET A 369 -24.37 -8.17 -7.98
C MET A 369 -24.29 -6.74 -7.42
N GLY A 370 -23.93 -5.75 -8.24
CA GLY A 370 -23.89 -4.34 -7.88
C GLY A 370 -25.27 -3.76 -7.55
N MET A 371 -26.28 -4.05 -8.36
CA MET A 371 -27.67 -3.60 -8.13
C MET A 371 -28.24 -4.12 -6.80
N SER A 372 -27.80 -5.30 -6.35
CA SER A 372 -28.27 -5.95 -5.12
C SER A 372 -27.24 -5.93 -4.00
N ILE A 373 -26.23 -5.04 -4.06
CA ILE A 373 -25.12 -5.05 -3.10
C ILE A 373 -25.54 -4.70 -1.67
N THR A 374 -26.67 -4.00 -1.50
CA THR A 374 -27.26 -3.67 -0.19
C THR A 374 -27.90 -4.88 0.50
N ASP A 375 -28.31 -5.89 -0.27
CA ASP A 375 -28.87 -7.14 0.25
C ASP A 375 -28.23 -8.34 -0.45
N VAL A 376 -27.09 -8.76 0.10
CA VAL A 376 -26.28 -9.90 -0.38
C VAL A 376 -27.00 -11.24 -0.25
N HIS A 377 -28.09 -11.31 0.52
CA HIS A 377 -28.91 -12.52 0.66
C HIS A 377 -30.06 -12.57 -0.35
N SER A 378 -30.22 -11.53 -1.18
CA SER A 378 -31.25 -11.49 -2.20
C SER A 378 -31.06 -12.61 -3.25
N PRO A 379 -32.16 -13.17 -3.79
CA PRO A 379 -32.08 -14.17 -4.86
C PRO A 379 -31.30 -13.68 -6.08
N MET A 380 -31.40 -12.38 -6.40
CA MET A 380 -30.69 -11.76 -7.53
C MET A 380 -29.17 -11.77 -7.32
N PHE A 381 -28.69 -11.41 -6.12
CA PHE A 381 -27.27 -11.46 -5.80
C PHE A 381 -26.74 -12.89 -5.83
N ILE A 382 -27.44 -13.81 -5.17
CA ILE A 382 -27.03 -15.22 -5.06
C ILE A 382 -26.99 -15.89 -6.43
N THR A 383 -28.00 -15.66 -7.28
CA THR A 383 -28.05 -16.25 -8.63
C THR A 383 -26.91 -15.73 -9.52
N ALA A 384 -26.64 -14.42 -9.50
CA ALA A 384 -25.53 -13.84 -10.25
C ALA A 384 -24.15 -14.34 -9.76
N PHE A 385 -23.98 -14.44 -8.44
CA PHE A 385 -22.77 -14.98 -7.83
C PHE A 385 -22.56 -16.47 -8.17
N CYS A 386 -23.60 -17.29 -8.04
CA CYS A 386 -23.57 -18.70 -8.42
C CYS A 386 -23.30 -18.89 -9.92
N ALA A 387 -23.89 -18.06 -10.78
CA ALA A 387 -23.63 -18.06 -12.22
C ALA A 387 -22.15 -17.76 -12.51
N GLU A 388 -21.57 -16.76 -11.85
CA GLU A 388 -20.15 -16.42 -12.00
C GLU A 388 -19.23 -17.58 -11.54
N LEU A 389 -19.52 -18.17 -10.39
CA LEU A 389 -18.79 -19.36 -9.91
C LEU A 389 -18.91 -20.53 -10.88
N PHE A 390 -20.09 -20.74 -11.47
CA PHE A 390 -20.32 -21.76 -12.47
C PHE A 390 -19.49 -21.50 -13.74
N PHE A 391 -19.45 -20.27 -14.25
CA PHE A 391 -18.60 -19.92 -15.40
C PHE A 391 -17.12 -20.14 -15.09
N MET A 392 -16.65 -19.74 -13.90
CA MET A 392 -15.27 -19.94 -13.48
C MET A 392 -14.92 -21.44 -13.36
N ALA A 393 -15.78 -22.24 -12.73
CA ALA A 393 -15.60 -23.68 -12.58
C ALA A 393 -15.65 -24.42 -13.93
N SER A 394 -16.62 -24.07 -14.78
CA SER A 394 -16.77 -24.63 -16.13
C SER A 394 -15.56 -24.32 -17.00
N SER A 395 -15.08 -23.07 -16.95
CA SER A 395 -13.87 -22.64 -17.64
C SER A 395 -12.65 -23.45 -17.18
N PHE A 396 -12.46 -23.63 -15.86
CA PHE A 396 -11.38 -24.45 -15.31
C PHE A 396 -11.48 -25.92 -15.74
N PHE A 397 -12.69 -26.50 -15.76
CA PHE A 397 -12.92 -27.86 -16.18
C PHE A 397 -12.65 -28.06 -17.69
N LEU A 398 -13.09 -27.11 -18.53
CA LEU A 398 -12.78 -27.08 -19.96
C LEU A 398 -11.28 -27.01 -20.21
N TYR A 399 -10.56 -26.17 -19.46
CA TYR A 399 -9.10 -26.12 -19.52
C TYR A 399 -8.45 -27.45 -19.15
N ARG A 400 -8.94 -28.11 -18.09
CA ARG A 400 -8.44 -29.43 -17.67
C ARG A 400 -8.69 -30.49 -18.75
N ILE A 401 -9.86 -30.49 -19.38
CA ILE A 401 -10.19 -31.41 -20.50
C ILE A 401 -9.29 -31.14 -21.69
N TYR A 402 -9.18 -29.89 -22.13
CA TYR A 402 -8.34 -29.50 -23.27
C TYR A 402 -6.89 -29.94 -23.05
N ARG A 403 -6.32 -29.62 -21.89
CA ARG A 403 -4.95 -30.01 -21.53
C ARG A 403 -4.77 -31.53 -21.52
N ARG A 404 -5.76 -32.29 -21.02
CA ARG A 404 -5.73 -33.75 -21.02
C ARG A 404 -5.77 -34.32 -22.43
N LYS A 405 -6.60 -33.79 -23.33
CA LYS A 405 -6.67 -34.22 -24.74
C LYS A 405 -5.38 -33.90 -25.50
N LYS A 406 -4.80 -32.71 -25.29
CA LYS A 406 -3.52 -32.31 -25.89
C LYS A 406 -2.34 -33.16 -25.41
N LEU A 407 -2.25 -33.45 -24.11
CA LEU A 407 -1.23 -34.36 -23.54
C LEU A 407 -1.37 -35.80 -24.05
N LEU A 408 -2.58 -36.21 -24.44
CA LEU A 408 -2.86 -37.54 -25.00
C LEU A 408 -2.75 -37.58 -26.54
N GLY A 409 -2.34 -36.50 -27.20
CA GLY A 409 -2.20 -36.43 -28.67
C GLY A 409 -3.51 -36.61 -29.45
N ARG A 410 -4.66 -36.30 -28.84
CA ARG A 410 -5.99 -36.51 -29.45
C ARG A 410 -6.59 -35.27 -30.12
N ILE A 411 -5.87 -34.15 -30.10
CA ILE A 411 -6.16 -32.87 -30.77
C ILE A 411 -4.81 -32.28 -31.16
#